data_AF-A0AAU3VQ33-F1
#
_entry.id   AF-A0AAU3VQ33-F1
#
_cell.length_a   1.000
_cell.length_b   1.000
_cell.length_c   1.000
_cell.angle_alpha   90.00
_cell.angle_beta   90.00
_cell.angle_gamma   90.00
#
_symmetry.space_group_name_H-M   'P 1'
#
loop_
_entity.id
_entity.type
_entity.pdbx_description
1 polymer ?
#
loop_
_entity_poly.entity_id
_entity_poly.type
_entity_poly.pdbx_seq_one_letter_code
_entity_poly.pdbx_strand_id
1 'polypeptide(L)' 'MALAAVRDRREFRDPVSAEELEQFETDVLAGFVLARASVGLADGTIRGDVGHLDQMRAWFGWPTAVGCGVD' A
#
# COMPACT_ATOMS: atom_id res chain seq x y z
N MET A 1 13.44 5.87 27.04
CA MET A 1 13.45 5.71 25.56
C MET A 1 12.29 6.53 25.02
N ALA A 2 12.57 7.63 24.33
CA ALA A 2 11.53 8.46 23.70
C ALA A 2 11.45 8.08 22.21
N LEU A 3 10.26 7.72 21.74
CA LEU A 3 10.02 7.49 20.32
C LEU A 3 10.11 8.83 19.57
N ALA A 4 10.82 8.86 18.45
CA ALA A 4 10.84 10.03 17.59
C ALA A 4 9.43 10.28 17.04
N ALA A 5 8.95 11.52 17.10
CA ALA A 5 7.67 11.88 16.52
C ALA A 5 7.73 11.70 14.99
N VAL A 6 7.11 10.63 14.48
CA VAL A 6 6.91 10.44 13.04
C VAL A 6 5.85 11.44 12.61
N ARG A 7 6.29 12.51 11.93
CA ARG A 7 5.38 13.46 11.29
C ARG A 7 4.93 12.91 9.95
N ASP A 8 3.65 13.09 9.64
CA ASP A 8 3.13 12.77 8.31
C ASP A 8 3.88 13.61 7.26
N ARG A 9 4.45 12.94 6.26
CA ARG A 9 5.20 13.59 5.17
C ARG A 9 4.36 13.80 3.91
N ARG A 10 3.14 13.26 3.86
CA ARG A 10 2.22 13.41 2.74
C ARG A 10 1.82 14.88 2.54
N GLU A 11 1.74 15.64 3.64
CA GLU A 11 1.49 17.10 3.62
C GLU A 11 2.58 17.91 2.91
N PHE A 12 3.78 17.34 2.75
CA PHE A 12 4.93 18.00 2.13
C PHE A 12 5.27 17.43 0.75
N ARG A 13 4.46 16.50 0.24
CA ARG A 13 4.67 15.92 -1.07
C ARG A 13 3.92 16.77 -2.09
N ASP A 14 4.62 17.20 -3.14
CA ASP A 14 3.97 17.84 -4.28
C ASP A 14 2.96 16.89 -4.92
N PRO A 15 1.81 17.42 -5.41
CA PRO A 15 0.84 16.60 -6.12
C PRO A 15 1.50 15.96 -7.34
N VAL A 16 1.29 14.65 -7.48
CA VAL A 16 1.80 13.85 -8.61
C VAL A 16 0.80 13.96 -9.76
N SER A 17 1.27 14.09 -10.99
CA SER A 17 0.38 14.05 -12.17
C SER A 17 -0.25 12.66 -12.34
N ALA A 18 -1.33 12.58 -13.12
CA ALA A 18 -2.00 11.30 -13.38
C ALA A 18 -1.05 10.33 -14.10
N GLU A 19 -0.26 10.84 -15.05
CA GLU A 19 0.68 10.05 -15.83
C GLU A 19 1.85 9.53 -14.97
N GLU A 20 2.40 10.36 -14.09
CA GLU A 20 3.43 9.93 -13.14
C GLU A 20 2.90 8.89 -12.15
N LEU A 21 1.64 9.02 -11.74
CA LEU A 21 1.00 8.05 -10.85
C LEU A 21 0.80 6.69 -11.55
N GLU A 22 0.32 6.69 -12.78
CA GLU A 22 0.13 5.47 -13.58
C GLU A 22 1.46 4.71 -13.80
N GLN A 23 2.52 5.45 -14.12
CA GLN A 23 3.85 4.86 -14.29
C GLN A 23 4.38 4.29 -12.97
N PHE A 24 4.21 5.01 -11.86
CA PHE A 24 4.58 4.53 -10.54
C PHE A 24 3.82 3.25 -10.15
N GLU A 25 2.50 3.20 -10.40
CA GLU A 25 1.68 2.02 -10.12
C GLU A 25 2.13 0.81 -10.92
N THR A 26 2.51 1.02 -12.19
CA THR A 26 3.05 -0.03 -13.07
C THR A 26 4.38 -0.56 -12.53
N ASP A 27 5.30 0.32 -12.13
CA ASP A 27 6.60 -0.06 -11.58
C ASP A 27 6.47 -0.82 -10.26
N VAL A 28 5.57 -0.38 -9.38
CA VAL A 28 5.26 -1.07 -8.12
C VAL A 28 4.70 -2.47 -8.39
N LEU A 29 3.77 -2.60 -9.34
CA LEU A 29 3.18 -3.88 -9.70
C LEU A 29 4.23 -4.82 -10.31
N ALA A 30 5.08 -4.32 -11.21
CA ALA A 30 6.17 -5.10 -11.80
C ALA A 30 7.18 -5.57 -10.74
N GLY A 31 7.59 -4.68 -9.83
CA GLY A 31 8.48 -5.01 -8.73
C GLY A 31 7.92 -6.08 -7.79
N PHE A 32 6.63 -5.99 -7.46
CA PHE A 32 5.94 -7.00 -6.67
C PHE A 32 5.92 -8.36 -7.37
N VAL A 33 5.54 -8.41 -8.65
CA VAL A 33 5.55 -9.66 -9.43
C VAL A 33 6.94 -10.28 -9.50
N LEU A 34 7.98 -9.46 -9.75
CA LEU A 34 9.37 -9.91 -9.80
C LEU A 34 9.86 -10.44 -8.45
N ALA A 35 9.57 -9.74 -7.35
CA ALA A 35 9.96 -10.17 -6.00
C ALA A 35 9.33 -11.51 -5.64
N ARG A 36 8.11 -11.79 -6.10
CA ARG A 36 7.45 -13.09 -5.90
C ARG A 36 8.03 -14.18 -6.78
N ALA A 37 8.25 -13.88 -8.05
CA ALA A 37 8.82 -14.83 -9.00
C ALA A 37 10.21 -15.28 -8.54
N SER A 38 11.03 -14.36 -8.00
CA SER A 38 12.38 -14.66 -7.53
C SER A 38 12.42 -15.60 -6.32
N VAL A 39 11.34 -15.68 -5.54
CA VAL A 39 11.19 -16.64 -4.43
C VAL A 39 10.33 -17.86 -4.80
N GLY A 40 9.99 -18.04 -6.08
CA GLY A 40 9.26 -19.20 -6.60
C GLY A 40 7.75 -19.21 -6.32
N LEU A 41 7.16 -18.06 -5.99
CA LEU A 41 5.73 -17.95 -5.65
C LEU A 41 4.87 -17.60 -6.88
N ALA A 42 4.04 -18.57 -7.33
CA ALA A 42 3.11 -18.40 -8.45
C ALA A 42 1.68 -18.00 -8.02
N ASP A 43 0.88 -17.57 -9.00
CA ASP A 43 -0.39 -16.80 -8.97
C ASP A 43 -1.42 -17.10 -7.85
N GLY A 44 -1.54 -18.35 -7.38
CA GLY A 44 -2.42 -18.73 -6.26
C GLY A 44 -2.13 -17.98 -4.94
N THR A 45 -0.94 -17.39 -4.85
CA THR A 45 -0.46 -16.65 -3.69
C THR A 45 -0.82 -15.16 -3.71
N ILE A 46 -1.21 -14.55 -4.85
CA ILE A 46 -1.73 -13.17 -4.88
C ILE A 46 -3.02 -13.06 -4.07
N ARG A 47 -3.94 -14.02 -4.28
CA ARG A 47 -5.16 -14.12 -3.47
C ARG A 47 -4.85 -14.36 -1.98
N GLY A 48 -3.81 -15.15 -1.69
CA GLY A 48 -3.32 -15.37 -0.33
C GLY A 48 -2.81 -14.09 0.32
N ASP A 49 -2.02 -13.30 -0.41
CA ASP A 49 -1.45 -12.05 0.10
C ASP A 49 -2.48 -10.93 0.27
N VAL A 50 -3.47 -10.85 -0.63
CA VAL A 50 -4.66 -9.99 -0.43
C VAL A 50 -5.37 -10.39 0.87
N GLY A 51 -5.56 -11.69 1.11
CA GLY A 51 -6.11 -12.20 2.36
C GLY A 51 -5.28 -11.82 3.59
N HIS A 52 -3.95 -11.89 3.51
CA HIS A 52 -3.06 -11.46 4.59
C HIS A 52 -3.12 -9.94 4.83
N LEU A 53 -3.17 -9.13 3.78
CA LEU A 53 -3.29 -7.68 3.88
C LEU A 53 -4.64 -7.28 4.48
N ASP A 54 -5.74 -7.92 4.08
CA ASP A 54 -7.06 -7.70 4.67
C ASP A 54 -7.09 -8.10 6.14
N GLN A 55 -6.44 -9.20 6.50
CA GLN A 55 -6.28 -9.61 7.89
C GLN A 55 -5.47 -8.59 8.70
N MET A 56 -4.35 -8.08 8.15
CA MET A 56 -3.58 -7.02 8.80
C MET A 56 -4.41 -5.73 8.93
N ARG A 57 -5.18 -5.33 7.91
CA ARG A 57 -6.07 -4.16 7.96
C ARG A 57 -7.18 -4.32 8.99
N ALA A 58 -7.70 -5.53 9.17
CA ALA A 58 -8.66 -5.85 10.21
C ALA A 58 -8.03 -5.78 11.61
N TRP A 59 -6.80 -6.29 11.78
CA TRP A 59 -6.08 -6.23 13.05
C TRP A 59 -5.64 -4.82 13.44
N PHE A 60 -5.17 -4.03 12.47
CA PHE A 60 -4.70 -2.67 12.70
C PHE A 60 -5.81 -1.63 12.58
N GLY A 61 -7.05 -2.04 12.33
CA GLY A 61 -8.21 -1.14 12.24
C GLY A 61 -7.97 -0.02 11.24
N TRP A 62 -7.98 -0.35 9.94
CA TRP A 62 -8.13 0.58 8.81
C TRP A 62 -7.72 2.07 9.05
N PRO A 63 -6.51 2.49 8.65
CA PRO A 63 -6.17 3.90 8.65
C PRO A 63 -6.56 4.51 7.30
N THR A 64 -7.84 4.85 7.10
CA THR A 64 -8.34 5.92 6.20
C THR A 64 -9.89 5.91 6.19
N ALA A 65 -10.53 6.21 7.32
CA ALA A 65 -11.83 6.87 7.24
C ALA A 65 -11.60 8.37 6.98
N VAL A 66 -11.11 8.71 5.78
CA VAL A 66 -11.25 10.07 5.26
C VAL A 66 -12.52 10.06 4.42
N GLY A 67 -13.59 10.62 4.98
CA GLY A 67 -14.73 11.08 4.18
C GLY A 67 -15.88 10.10 3.91
N CYS A 68 -16.33 9.33 4.91
CA CYS A 68 -17.74 8.90 4.91
C CYS A 68 -18.49 9.76 5.92
N GLY A 69 -18.94 10.92 5.45
CA GLY A 69 -19.92 11.72 6.16
C GLY A 69 -21.20 10.92 6.27
N VAL A 70 -21.60 10.64 7.51
CA VAL A 70 -23.00 10.44 7.86
C VAL A 70 -23.61 11.83 7.96
N ASP A 71 -24.19 12.26 6.85
CA ASP A 71 -25.48 12.97 6.75
C ASP A 71 -26.05 12.71 5.35
#